data_AF-A0A849V9D6-F1
#
_entry.id   AF-A0A849V9D6-F1
#
_cell.length_a   1.000
_cell.length_b   1.000
_cell.length_c   1.000
_cell.angle_alpha   90.00
_cell.angle_beta   90.00
_cell.angle_gamma   90.00
#
_symmetry.space_group_name_H-M   'P 1'
#
loop_
_entity.id
_entity.type
_entity.pdbx_description
1 polymer ?
#
loop_
_entity_poly.entity_id
_entity_poly.type
_entity_poly.pdbx_seq_one_letter_code
_entity_poly.pdbx_strand_id
1 'polypeptide(L)' 'MKTLNVALTTLVLLASTSAMAGTFTDYDTNKDGVISKSEAAASESLMKLFDELDANKDGELSKEEFNK' A
#
# COMPACT_ATOMS: atom_id res chain seq x y z
N MET A 1 -5.79 -29.33 25.01
CA MET A 1 -6.12 -28.04 24.37
C MET A 1 -5.17 -27.90 23.20
N LYS A 2 -5.68 -27.80 21.96
CA LYS A 2 -4.88 -27.95 20.73
C LYS A 2 -3.96 -26.73 20.56
N THR A 3 -2.67 -26.98 20.55
CA THR A 3 -1.61 -26.01 20.24
C THR A 3 -1.67 -25.68 18.75
N LEU A 4 -1.94 -24.42 18.41
CA LEU A 4 -1.88 -23.92 17.03
C LEU A 4 -0.50 -23.31 16.77
N ASN A 5 0.27 -24.00 15.95
CA ASN A 5 1.44 -23.46 15.29
C ASN A 5 0.98 -22.62 14.09
N VAL A 6 1.15 -21.31 14.13
CA VAL A 6 1.16 -20.49 12.90
C VAL A 6 2.48 -19.72 12.89
N ALA A 7 3.41 -20.26 12.12
CA ALA A 7 4.62 -19.58 11.70
C ALA A 7 4.29 -18.67 10.52
N LEU A 8 4.57 -17.38 10.63
CA LEU A 8 4.74 -16.46 9.50
C LEU A 8 5.71 -15.36 9.97
N THR A 9 7.00 -15.66 9.98
CA THR A 9 7.98 -15.14 9.01
C THR A 9 8.00 -13.61 8.93
N THR A 10 8.93 -13.04 9.69
CA THR A 10 9.84 -11.95 9.29
C THR A 10 9.32 -10.95 8.25
N LEU A 11 9.04 -9.71 8.69
CA LEU A 11 9.60 -8.55 8.00
C LEU A 11 9.70 -7.35 8.96
N VAL A 12 10.89 -7.16 9.53
CA VAL A 12 11.32 -5.83 9.98
C VAL A 12 11.45 -5.01 8.70
N LEU A 13 10.45 -4.20 8.38
CA LEU A 13 10.61 -3.15 7.38
C LEU A 13 10.96 -1.86 8.12
N LEU A 14 12.24 -1.50 8.01
CA LEU A 14 12.75 -0.18 8.32
C LEU A 14 11.92 0.83 7.50
N ALA A 15 10.91 1.44 8.13
CA ALA A 15 10.12 2.50 7.51
C ALA A 15 11.06 3.68 7.22
N SER A 16 11.59 3.65 6.00
CA SER A 16 12.49 4.65 5.48
C SER A 16 11.74 5.98 5.46
N THR A 17 12.27 6.91 6.24
CA THR A 17 11.90 8.32 6.21
C THR A 17 12.17 8.85 4.81
N SER A 18 11.13 9.07 4.01
CA SER A 18 11.32 9.82 2.77
C SER A 18 10.05 10.58 2.38
N ALA A 19 10.21 11.88 2.62
CA ALA A 19 9.78 13.01 1.80
C ALA A 19 8.31 13.43 1.91
N MET A 20 8.13 14.48 2.70
CA MET A 20 7.06 15.48 2.67
C MET A 20 6.92 16.11 1.26
N ALA A 21 5.91 15.70 0.50
CA ALA A 21 5.32 16.41 -0.63
C ALA A 21 4.01 15.70 -1.00
N GLY A 22 2.84 16.20 -0.54
CA GLY A 22 1.48 15.66 -0.82
C GLY A 22 1.47 14.18 -1.23
N THR A 23 1.70 13.33 -0.24
CA THR A 23 2.43 12.08 -0.42
C THR A 23 1.48 10.92 -0.57
N PHE A 24 1.93 9.82 -1.18
CA PHE A 24 1.34 8.49 -1.05
C PHE A 24 0.68 8.20 0.32
N THR A 25 1.32 8.66 1.40
CA THR A 25 0.86 8.59 2.80
C THR A 25 -0.47 9.30 3.11
N ASP A 26 -0.93 10.21 2.26
CA ASP A 26 -2.22 10.89 2.38
C ASP A 26 -3.37 9.97 1.92
N TYR A 27 -3.08 8.98 1.08
CA TYR A 27 -4.04 7.97 0.62
C TYR A 27 -3.89 6.66 1.40
N ASP A 28 -2.67 6.28 1.77
CA ASP A 28 -2.33 5.15 2.65
C ASP A 28 -2.73 5.47 4.10
N THR A 29 -4.01 5.22 4.40
CA THR A 29 -4.68 5.59 5.66
C THR A 29 -4.31 4.62 6.77
N ASN A 30 -4.15 3.34 6.44
CA ASN A 30 -3.68 2.30 7.34
C ASN A 30 -2.14 2.33 7.56
N LYS A 31 -1.39 3.06 6.73
CA LYS A 31 0.06 3.24 6.79
C LYS A 31 0.83 1.93 6.67
N ASP A 32 0.32 1.02 5.84
CA ASP A 32 0.98 -0.27 5.62
C ASP A 32 2.00 -0.22 4.46
N GLY A 33 2.06 0.90 3.74
CA GLY A 33 3.03 1.14 2.68
C GLY A 33 2.54 0.76 1.28
N VAL A 34 1.28 0.32 1.16
CA VAL A 34 0.53 0.14 -0.09
C VAL A 34 -0.76 0.98 -0.01
N ILE A 35 -1.34 1.37 -1.15
CA ILE A 35 -2.69 1.93 -1.19
C ILE A 35 -3.60 0.84 -1.72
N SER A 36 -4.47 0.36 -0.84
CA SER A 36 -5.40 -0.70 -1.18
C SER A 36 -6.58 -0.14 -2.01
N LYS A 37 -7.27 -0.99 -2.78
CA LYS A 37 -8.42 -0.54 -3.61
C LYS A 37 -9.50 0.19 -2.81
N SER A 38 -9.72 -0.22 -1.56
CA SER A 38 -10.66 0.44 -0.64
C SER A 38 -10.24 1.88 -0.29
N GLU A 39 -8.94 2.13 -0.16
CA GLU A 39 -8.39 3.44 0.16
C GLU A 39 -8.37 4.33 -1.07
N ALA A 40 -7.96 3.78 -2.21
CA ALA A 40 -8.04 4.51 -3.46
C ALA A 40 -9.48 4.80 -3.89
N ALA A 41 -10.48 4.00 -3.47
CA ALA A 41 -11.89 4.30 -3.67
C ALA A 41 -12.36 5.57 -2.93
N ALA A 42 -11.62 6.06 -1.95
CA ALA A 42 -11.90 7.36 -1.32
C ALA A 42 -11.60 8.55 -2.27
N SER A 43 -10.88 8.32 -3.37
CA SER A 43 -10.55 9.33 -4.37
C SER A 43 -10.86 8.82 -5.78
N GLU A 44 -11.90 9.36 -6.41
CA GLU A 44 -12.26 8.97 -7.79
C GLU A 44 -11.11 9.18 -8.80
N SER A 45 -10.29 10.22 -8.59
CA SER A 45 -9.10 10.46 -9.41
C SER A 45 -8.08 9.34 -9.23
N LEU A 46 -7.81 8.94 -7.99
CA LEU A 46 -6.86 7.85 -7.73
C LEU A 46 -7.39 6.52 -8.25
N MET A 47 -8.68 6.23 -8.08
CA MET A 47 -9.30 5.01 -8.63
C MET A 47 -9.20 4.92 -10.15
N LYS A 48 -9.30 6.04 -10.87
CA LYS A 48 -9.14 6.05 -12.33
C LYS A 48 -7.69 5.77 -12.76
N LEU A 49 -6.72 6.29 -12.01
CA LEU A 49 -5.32 5.99 -12.25
C LEU A 49 -4.88 4.66 -11.62
N PHE A 50 -5.69 4.06 -10.75
CA PHE A 50 -5.31 2.86 -10.01
C PHE A 50 -4.95 1.71 -10.95
N ASP A 51 -5.81 1.40 -11.92
CA ASP A 51 -5.55 0.36 -12.92
C ASP A 51 -4.34 0.69 -13.82
N GLU A 52 -3.99 1.97 -13.96
CA GLU A 52 -2.84 2.43 -14.75
C GLU A 52 -1.52 2.35 -13.94
N LEU A 53 -1.60 2.61 -12.63
CA LEU A 53 -0.47 2.55 -11.70
C LEU A 53 -0.21 1.12 -11.19
N ASP A 54 -1.25 0.28 -11.05
CA ASP A 54 -1.23 -1.12 -10.61
C ASP A 54 -0.67 -2.01 -11.72
N ALA A 55 0.64 -1.89 -11.95
CA ALA A 55 1.33 -2.54 -13.06
C ALA A 55 1.42 -4.06 -12.86
N ASN A 56 1.50 -4.50 -11.60
CA ASN A 56 1.49 -5.91 -11.22
C ASN A 56 0.06 -6.51 -11.13
N LYS A 57 -0.99 -5.67 -11.11
CA LYS A 57 -2.41 -6.08 -11.04
C LYS A 57 -2.73 -6.89 -9.80
N ASP A 58 -2.08 -6.57 -8.70
CA ASP A 58 -2.31 -7.24 -7.41
C ASP A 58 -3.52 -6.65 -6.68
N GLY A 59 -4.02 -5.49 -7.15
CA GLY A 59 -5.15 -4.80 -6.52
C GLY A 59 -4.74 -3.87 -5.39
N GLU A 60 -3.45 -3.54 -5.30
CA GLU A 60 -2.83 -2.61 -4.33
C GLU A 60 -1.73 -1.80 -5.03
N LEU A 61 -1.64 -0.49 -4.74
CA LEU A 61 -0.57 0.36 -5.28
C LEU A 61 0.59 0.46 -4.31
N SER A 62 1.75 -0.03 -4.70
CA SER A 62 2.97 0.14 -3.91
C SER A 62 3.48 1.59 -4.00
N LYS A 63 4.27 2.03 -3.01
CA LYS A 63 4.94 3.34 -3.07
C LYS A 63 5.80 3.51 -4.33
N GLU A 64 6.41 2.42 -4.80
CA GLU A 64 7.18 2.37 -6.05
C GLU A 64 6.31 2.56 -7.30
N GLU A 65 5.09 2.03 -7.29
CA GLU A 65 4.13 2.15 -8.39
C GLU A 65 3.49 3.54 -8.44
N PHE A 66 3.22 4.12 -7.27
CA PHE A 66 2.67 5.48 -7.15
C PHE A 66 3.68 6.58 -7.52
N ASN A 67 4.98 6.36 -7.31
CA ASN A 67 6.04 7.35 -7.63
C ASN A 67 6.63 7.19 -9.05
N LYS A 68 6.03 6.33 -9.88
CA LYS A 68 6.50 6.05 -11.24
C LYS A 68 5.93 7.04 -12.25
#